data_AF-A0A3C0RBU9-F1
#
_entry.id   AF-A0A3C0RBU9-F1
#
_cell.length_a   1.000
_cell.length_b   1.000
_cell.length_c   1.000
_cell.angle_alpha   90.00
_cell.angle_beta   90.00
_cell.angle_gamma   90.00
#
_symmetry.space_group_name_H-M   'P 1'
#
loop_
_entity.id
_entity.type
_entity.pdbx_description
1 polymer ?
#
loop_
_entity_poly.entity_id
_entity_poly.type
_entity_poly.pdbx_seq_one_letter_code
_entity_poly.pdbx_strand_id
1 'polypeptide(L)'
;KKIKLAKHLNWYLEVHVQQTAGNPPINLPLMLTRNRVAFEGNFFTNLFLSTGLELRYFTPYKGNGYSPFLGTFYYQDQFTLDNRPDAHFF
;
A
#
# COMPACT_ATOMS: atom_id res chain seq x y z
N LYS A 1 -0.93 12.06 -5.36
CA LYS A 1 -1.56 13.40 -5.50
C LYS A 1 -2.37 13.72 -4.26
N LYS A 2 -2.22 14.94 -3.71
CA LYS A 2 -3.02 15.43 -2.58
C LYS A 2 -4.09 16.40 -3.09
N ILE A 3 -5.31 16.24 -2.62
CA ILE A 3 -6.48 17.07 -2.91
C ILE A 3 -7.03 17.56 -1.58
N LYS A 4 -7.16 18.87 -1.42
CA LYS A 4 -7.73 19.46 -0.21
C LYS A 4 -9.25 19.46 -0.35
N LEU A 5 -9.96 18.75 0.54
CA LEU A 5 -11.43 18.68 0.53
C LEU A 5 -12.04 19.73 1.46
N ALA A 6 -11.43 19.96 2.63
CA ALA A 6 -11.88 20.96 3.61
C ALA A 6 -10.68 21.56 4.36
N LYS A 7 -10.95 22.37 5.40
CA LYS A 7 -9.90 23.03 6.20
C LYS A 7 -8.87 22.03 6.76
N HIS A 8 -9.37 20.92 7.32
CA HIS A 8 -8.57 19.86 7.93
C HIS A 8 -8.70 18.52 7.20
N LEU A 9 -9.53 18.43 6.16
CA LEU A 9 -9.76 17.17 5.44
C LEU A 9 -8.98 17.14 4.12
N ASN A 10 -8.09 16.16 3.98
CA ASN A 10 -7.26 15.94 2.81
C ASN A 10 -7.54 14.57 2.22
N TRP A 11 -7.63 14.50 0.89
CA TRP A 11 -7.69 13.25 0.16
C TRP A 11 -6.38 13.02 -0.59
N TYR A 12 -5.81 11.85 -0.40
CA TYR A 12 -4.59 11.40 -1.03
C TYR A 12 -4.92 10.27 -1.99
N LEU A 13 -4.55 10.46 -3.25
CA LEU A 13 -4.66 9.46 -4.30
C LEU A 13 -3.25 9.11 -4.77
N GLU A 14 -2.83 7.88 -4.54
CA GLU A 14 -1.53 7.36 -4.96
C GLU A 14 -1.73 6.17 -5.87
N VAL A 15 -0.98 6.16 -6.98
CA VAL A 15 -0.95 5.06 -7.93
C VAL A 15 0.51 4.80 -8.24
N HIS A 16 0.97 3.59 -7.94
CA HIS A 16 2.33 3.15 -8.16
C HIS A 16 2.31 2.04 -9.20
N VAL A 17 3.16 2.17 -10.22
CA VAL A 17 3.39 1.13 -11.22
C VAL A 17 4.85 0.73 -11.13
N GLN A 18 5.11 -0.56 -10.90
CA GLN A 18 6.45 -1.10 -10.72
C GLN A 18 6.72 -2.15 -11.80
N GLN A 19 7.44 -1.74 -12.84
CA GLN A 19 7.92 -2.68 -13.86
C GLN A 19 9.27 -3.26 -13.42
N THR A 20 9.35 -4.58 -13.35
CA THR A 20 10.57 -5.28 -12.95
C THR A 20 11.56 -5.30 -14.12
N ALA A 21 12.76 -4.76 -13.92
CA ALA A 21 13.85 -4.88 -14.88
C ALA A 21 14.64 -6.17 -14.61
N GLY A 22 14.67 -7.08 -15.58
CA GLY A 22 15.38 -8.37 -15.45
C GLY A 22 14.65 -9.38 -14.57
N ASN A 23 15.40 -10.07 -13.71
CA ASN A 23 14.89 -11.15 -12.85
C ASN A 23 14.98 -10.73 -11.36
N PRO A 24 14.03 -9.91 -10.86
CA PRO A 24 14.08 -9.33 -9.52
C PRO A 24 14.00 -10.42 -8.45
N PRO A 25 14.74 -10.35 -7.33
CA PRO A 25 14.81 -11.39 -6.28
C PRO A 25 13.45 -11.73 -5.63
N ILE A 26 12.45 -10.88 -5.83
CA ILE A 26 11.10 -11.00 -5.28
C ILE A 26 10.06 -10.62 -6.33
N ASN A 27 8.95 -11.36 -6.35
CA ASN A 27 7.77 -10.98 -7.10
C ASN A 27 7.01 -9.83 -6.40
N LEU A 28 6.64 -8.81 -7.17
CA LEU A 28 5.91 -7.63 -6.72
C LEU A 28 4.67 -7.42 -7.60
N PRO A 29 3.60 -6.81 -7.06
CA PRO A 29 2.44 -6.43 -7.87
C PRO A 29 2.83 -5.34 -8.88
N LEU A 30 2.31 -5.47 -10.11
CA LEU A 30 2.57 -4.50 -11.18
C LEU A 30 2.05 -3.11 -10.83
N MET A 31 0.86 -3.06 -10.24
CA MET A 31 0.17 -1.83 -9.88
C MET A 31 -0.36 -1.91 -8.44
N LEU A 32 -0.14 -0.83 -7.69
CA LEU A 32 -0.67 -0.58 -6.36
C LEU A 32 -1.40 0.76 -6.36
N THR A 33 -2.66 0.77 -5.94
CA THR A 33 -3.43 1.99 -5.72
C THR A 33 -3.70 2.18 -4.23
N ARG A 34 -3.58 3.42 -3.77
CA ARG A 34 -3.82 3.79 -2.38
C ARG A 34 -4.63 5.08 -2.35
N ASN A 35 -5.78 5.01 -1.68
CA ASN A 35 -6.72 6.09 -1.49
C ASN A 35 -6.83 6.35 0.01
N ARG A 36 -6.47 7.56 0.44
CA ARG A 36 -6.46 7.88 1.87
C ARG A 36 -7.18 9.19 2.11
N VAL A 37 -8.22 9.15 2.93
CA VAL A 37 -8.93 10.35 3.40
C VAL A 37 -8.47 10.59 4.82
N ALA A 38 -7.72 11.67 5.02
CA ALA A 38 -7.07 12.00 6.28
C ALA A 38 -7.58 13.35 6.81
N PHE A 39 -7.94 13.37 8.09
CA PHE A 39 -8.12 14.56 8.89
C PHE A 39 -6.77 14.95 9.50
N GLU A 40 -6.21 16.06 9.05
CA GLU A 40 -4.88 16.54 9.39
C GLU A 40 -4.92 17.98 9.88
N GLY A 41 -4.20 18.26 10.96
CA GLY A 41 -4.09 19.61 11.48
C GLY A 41 -3.13 19.73 12.65
N ASN A 42 -2.68 20.97 12.89
CA ASN A 42 -2.02 21.32 14.13
C ASN A 42 -3.06 21.88 15.09
N PHE A 43 -3.36 21.16 16.18
CA PHE A 43 -4.43 21.53 17.13
C PHE A 43 -3.90 22.19 18.40
N PHE A 44 -2.59 22.09 18.66
CA PHE A 44 -1.91 22.73 19.79
C PHE A 44 -0.53 23.22 19.35
N THR A 45 0.28 23.77 20.26
CA THR A 45 1.61 24.31 19.94
C THR A 45 2.51 23.29 19.23
N ASN A 46 2.46 22.01 19.65
CA ASN A 46 3.31 20.94 19.15
C ASN A 46 2.54 19.64 18.82
N LEU A 47 1.24 19.70 18.53
CA LEU A 47 0.43 18.50 18.23
C LEU A 47 -0.13 18.51 16.81
N PHE A 48 0.58 17.82 15.92
CA PHE A 48 0.10 17.47 14.60
C PHE A 48 -0.66 16.16 14.66
N LEU A 49 -1.99 16.24 14.54
CA LEU A 49 -2.85 15.06 14.45
C LEU A 49 -3.06 14.71 12.98
N SER A 50 -2.90 13.44 12.64
CA SER A 50 -3.32 12.85 11.37
C SER A 50 -4.09 11.59 11.69
N THR A 51 -5.35 11.53 11.29
CA THR A 51 -6.16 10.33 11.45
C THR A 51 -7.11 10.17 10.27
N GLY A 52 -7.46 8.95 9.91
CA GLY A 52 -8.41 8.74 8.84
C GLY A 52 -8.54 7.31 8.37
N LEU A 53 -9.08 7.18 7.15
CA LEU A 53 -9.28 5.88 6.51
C LEU A 53 -8.38 5.77 5.29
N GLU A 54 -7.81 4.60 5.14
CA GLU A 54 -6.96 4.22 4.04
C GLU A 54 -7.50 2.97 3.36
N LEU A 55 -7.68 3.07 2.06
CA LEU A 55 -8.05 1.98 1.17
C LEU A 55 -6.87 1.71 0.23
N ARG A 56 -6.43 0.45 0.18
CA ARG A 56 -5.35 -0.01 -0.70
C ARG A 56 -5.85 -1.16 -1.55
N TYR A 57 -5.33 -1.23 -2.76
CA TYR A 57 -5.58 -2.33 -3.67
C TYR A 57 -4.34 -2.60 -4.51
N PHE A 58 -3.95 -3.86 -4.59
CA PHE A 58 -2.86 -4.31 -5.43
C PHE A 58 -3.38 -5.30 -6.46
N THR A 59 -2.80 -5.24 -7.64
CA THR A 59 -3.09 -6.21 -8.71
C THR A 59 -2.64 -7.62 -8.31
N PRO A 60 -3.34 -8.67 -8.75
CA PRO A 60 -2.96 -10.05 -8.45
C PRO A 60 -1.53 -10.34 -8.89
N TYR A 61 -0.75 -10.95 -8.01
CA TYR A 61 0.65 -11.29 -8.28
C TYR A 61 1.05 -12.59 -7.60
N LYS A 62 2.11 -13.23 -8.11
CA LYS A 62 2.63 -14.47 -7.55
C LYS A 62 3.49 -14.16 -6.34
N GLY A 63 2.95 -14.21 -5.13
CA GLY A 63 3.73 -13.96 -3.91
C GLY A 63 4.90 -14.94 -3.75
N ASN A 64 6.02 -14.53 -3.18
CA ASN A 64 7.13 -15.45 -2.91
C ASN A 64 6.76 -16.39 -1.75
N GLY A 65 7.19 -17.65 -1.84
CA GLY A 65 7.09 -18.59 -0.73
C GLY A 65 8.14 -18.25 0.33
N TYR A 66 7.85 -18.50 1.60
CA TYR A 66 8.83 -18.42 2.69
C TYR A 66 9.17 -19.84 3.15
N SER A 67 10.46 -20.15 3.27
CA SER A 67 10.93 -21.40 3.86
C SER A 67 11.34 -21.15 5.31
N PRO A 68 10.57 -21.64 6.32
CA PRO A 68 10.92 -21.44 7.72
C PRO A 68 12.23 -22.13 8.12
N PHE A 69 12.59 -23.21 7.43
CA PHE A 69 13.82 -23.96 7.70
C PHE A 69 15.07 -23.21 7.24
N LEU A 70 15.02 -22.59 6.06
CA LEU A 70 16.14 -21.82 5.51
C LEU A 70 16.10 -20.35 5.92
N GLY A 71 14.96 -19.87 6.43
CA GLY A 71 14.73 -18.47 6.77
C GLY A 71 14.67 -17.53 5.56
N THR A 72 14.55 -18.08 4.34
CA THR A 72 14.64 -17.32 3.09
C THR A 72 13.36 -17.38 2.26
N PHE A 73 13.16 -16.36 1.43
CA PHE A 73 12.13 -16.36 0.40
C PHE A 73 12.62 -17.09 -0.85
N TYR A 74 11.70 -17.79 -1.53
CA TYR A 74 11.95 -18.45 -2.80
C TYR A 74 10.81 -18.15 -3.78
N TYR A 75 11.13 -18.17 -5.08
CA TYR A 75 10.11 -18.00 -6.10
C TYR A 75 9.20 -19.21 -6.16
N GLN A 76 7.91 -18.93 -6.24
CA GLN A 76 6.90 -19.95 -6.48
C GLN A 76 5.89 -19.43 -7.49
N ASP A 77 5.48 -20.31 -8.41
CA ASP A 77 4.59 -19.98 -9.52
C ASP A 77 3.18 -20.57 -9.37
N GLN A 78 2.93 -21.30 -8.27
CA GLN A 78 1.71 -22.08 -8.05
C GLN A 78 0.59 -21.23 -7.45
N PHE A 79 0.92 -20.34 -6.51
CA PHE A 79 -0.05 -19.50 -5.81
C PHE A 79 -0.02 -18.06 -6.32
N THR A 80 -1.19 -17.56 -6.71
CA THR A 80 -1.42 -16.15 -7.04
C THR A 80 -2.16 -15.50 -5.88
N LEU A 81 -1.56 -14.46 -5.32
CA LEU A 81 -2.22 -13.64 -4.31
C LEU A 81 -3.18 -12.68 -5.02
N ASP A 82 -4.47 -12.99 -4.92
CA ASP A 82 -5.57 -12.16 -5.40
C ASP A 82 -6.46 -11.77 -4.22
N ASN A 83 -6.24 -10.57 -3.69
CA ASN A 83 -6.99 -10.06 -2.55
C ASN A 83 -7.93 -8.94 -2.97
N ARG A 84 -9.08 -8.88 -2.29
CA ARG A 84 -9.97 -7.71 -2.35
C ARG A 84 -9.26 -6.47 -1.80
N PRO A 85 -9.72 -5.25 -2.15
CA PRO A 85 -9.22 -4.02 -1.56
C PRO A 85 -9.21 -4.10 -0.02
N ASP A 86 -8.09 -3.75 0.59
CA ASP A 86 -7.97 -3.65 2.05
C ASP A 86 -8.27 -2.24 2.52
N ALA A 87 -9.01 -2.13 3.61
CA ALA A 87 -9.33 -0.87 4.26
C ALA A 87 -8.89 -0.90 5.72
N HIS A 88 -8.25 0.17 6.18
CA HIS A 88 -7.86 0.32 7.59
C HIS A 88 -7.94 1.77 8.06
N PHE A 89 -7.99 1.92 9.38
CA PHE A 89 -7.94 3.19 10.07
C PHE A 89 -6.52 3.47 10.57
N PHE A 90 -6.11 4.73 10.57
CA PHE A 90 -4.82 5.19 11.10
C PHE A 90 -4.96 6.52 11.85
#